data_AF-A0A285RL74-F1
#
_entry.id   AF-A0A285RL74-F1
#
_cell.length_a   1.000
_cell.length_b   1.000
_cell.length_c   1.000
_cell.angle_alpha   90.00
_cell.angle_beta   90.00
_cell.angle_gamma   90.00
#
_symmetry.space_group_name_H-M   'P 1'
#
loop_
_entity.id
_entity.type
_entity.pdbx_description
1 polymer ?
#
loop_
_entity_poly.entity_id
_entity_poly.type
_entity_poly.pdbx_seq_one_letter_code
_entity_poly.pdbx_strand_id
1 'polypeptide(L)'
;MPDVEPRPDQAPTLEDIDTAPEVIPPTSADVPVSTREYAEKLAEVSERAERLNEQTERLKEQVKAETTRTLNDLIKPSAAKAFRFMWAYCAAVFLLLLLHGFKAFGFSLPDDVLAFLVGSTATTVLGLVGMVLTGIFIGARK
;
A
#
# COMPACT_ATOMS: atom_id res chain seq x y z
N MET A 1 18.72 9.37 -64.81
CA MET A 1 18.20 8.67 -63.61
C MET A 1 16.76 9.10 -63.45
N PRO A 2 15.79 8.18 -63.34
CA PRO A 2 14.39 8.57 -63.13
C PRO A 2 14.22 9.10 -61.70
N ASP A 3 13.61 10.28 -61.58
CA ASP A 3 13.18 10.87 -60.31
C ASP A 3 12.07 9.99 -59.71
N VAL A 4 12.35 9.40 -58.55
CA VAL A 4 11.39 8.60 -57.79
C VAL A 4 10.63 9.54 -56.85
N GLU A 5 9.40 9.90 -57.21
CA GLU A 5 8.52 10.66 -56.31
C GLU A 5 8.18 9.83 -55.06
N PRO A 6 8.31 10.39 -53.84
CA PRO A 6 8.00 9.67 -52.62
C PRO A 6 6.48 9.46 -52.48
N ARG A 7 6.07 8.19 -52.35
CA ARG A 7 4.68 7.80 -52.08
C ARG A 7 4.38 7.95 -50.58
N PRO A 8 3.31 8.66 -50.17
CA PRO A 8 3.04 8.99 -48.76
C PRO A 8 2.63 7.80 -47.86
N ASP A 9 2.52 6.58 -48.41
CA ASP A 9 1.94 5.43 -47.72
C ASP A 9 2.95 4.31 -47.38
N GLN A 10 4.25 4.54 -47.59
CA GLN A 10 5.30 3.54 -47.35
C GLN A 10 6.03 3.80 -46.02
N ALA A 11 6.16 2.76 -45.19
CA ALA A 11 6.92 2.83 -43.95
C ALA A 11 8.41 3.12 -44.26
N PRO A 12 9.07 4.03 -43.54
CA PRO A 12 10.44 4.41 -43.80
C PRO A 12 11.37 3.19 -43.67
N THR A 13 12.19 2.97 -44.68
CA THR A 13 13.12 1.85 -44.79
C THR A 13 14.55 2.31 -44.51
N LEU A 14 15.47 1.38 -44.26
CA LEU A 14 16.87 1.69 -43.94
C LEU A 14 17.61 2.38 -45.11
N GLU A 15 17.16 2.18 -46.35
CA GLU A 15 17.72 2.82 -47.55
C GLU A 15 17.38 4.31 -47.65
N ASP A 16 16.35 4.76 -46.92
CA ASP A 16 15.93 6.17 -46.85
C ASP A 16 16.86 7.02 -45.96
N ILE A 17 17.69 6.38 -45.12
CA ILE A 17 18.67 7.07 -44.24
C ILE A 17 19.82 7.65 -45.07
N ASP A 18 20.32 6.91 -46.06
CA ASP A 18 21.42 7.34 -46.92
C ASP A 18 20.99 8.37 -47.98
N THR A 19 19.69 8.53 -48.19
CA THR A 19 19.09 9.48 -49.15
C THR A 19 18.51 10.72 -48.47
N ALA A 20 18.51 10.76 -47.13
CA ALA A 20 17.98 11.89 -46.38
C ALA A 20 18.85 13.15 -46.61
N PRO A 21 18.25 14.32 -46.87
CA PRO A 21 19.00 15.56 -47.04
C PRO A 21 19.72 15.91 -45.73
N GLU A 22 21.04 16.13 -45.82
CA GLU A 22 21.90 16.46 -44.68
C GLU A 22 21.51 17.79 -44.00
N VAL A 23 20.81 18.66 -44.76
CA VAL A 23 20.24 19.92 -44.28
C VAL A 23 18.84 20.08 -44.86
N ILE A 24 17.83 20.00 -43.99
CA ILE A 24 16.45 20.31 -44.36
C ILE A 24 16.33 21.84 -44.43
N PRO A 25 15.93 22.43 -45.57
CA PRO A 25 15.72 23.86 -45.65
C PRO A 25 14.58 24.28 -44.71
N PRO A 26 14.72 25.40 -43.99
CA PRO A 26 13.71 25.85 -43.05
C PRO A 26 12.37 26.05 -43.79
N THR A 27 11.34 25.35 -43.33
CA THR A 27 9.98 25.45 -43.84
C THR A 27 9.29 26.64 -43.19
N SER A 28 8.31 27.25 -43.87
CA SER A 28 7.55 28.41 -43.36
C SER A 28 6.76 28.16 -42.06
N ALA A 29 6.77 26.92 -41.55
CA ALA A 29 6.20 26.52 -40.27
C ALA A 29 7.26 26.43 -39.15
N ASP A 30 8.55 26.59 -39.46
CA ASP A 30 9.62 26.55 -38.48
C ASP A 30 9.62 27.85 -37.68
N VAL A 31 9.42 27.72 -36.38
CA VAL A 31 9.48 28.85 -35.44
C VAL A 31 10.95 29.05 -35.07
N PRO A 32 11.58 30.19 -35.43
CA PRO A 32 12.95 30.48 -35.04
C PRO A 32 12.98 30.83 -33.54
N VAL A 33 13.06 29.80 -32.70
CA VAL A 33 13.12 29.98 -31.25
C VAL A 33 14.56 30.27 -30.86
N SER A 34 14.80 31.43 -30.22
CA SER A 34 16.15 31.77 -29.77
C SER A 34 16.57 30.91 -28.57
N THR A 35 17.85 30.62 -28.43
CA THR A 35 18.41 29.89 -27.27
C THR A 35 18.05 30.53 -25.93
N ARG A 36 17.84 31.85 -25.91
CA ARG A 36 17.41 32.62 -24.74
C ARG A 36 15.95 32.34 -24.36
N GLU A 37 15.08 32.16 -25.35
CA GLU A 37 13.66 31.84 -25.15
C GLU A 37 13.48 30.41 -24.63
N TYR A 38 14.32 29.47 -25.08
CA TYR A 38 14.39 28.12 -24.49
C TYR A 38 14.80 28.16 -23.02
N ALA A 39 15.84 28.92 -22.66
CA ALA A 39 16.30 29.01 -21.28
C ALA A 39 15.22 29.59 -20.35
N GLU A 40 14.47 30.59 -20.82
CA GLU A 40 13.37 31.21 -20.07
C GLU A 40 12.20 30.24 -19.88
N LYS A 41 11.82 29.51 -20.93
CA LYS A 41 10.77 28.47 -20.85
C LYS A 41 11.19 27.29 -19.97
N LEU A 42 12.46 26.91 -19.98
CA LEU A 42 12.99 25.84 -19.12
C LEU A 42 12.91 26.26 -17.65
N ALA A 43 13.28 27.51 -17.34
CA ALA A 43 13.19 28.06 -15.99
C ALA A 43 11.73 28.12 -15.49
N GLU A 44 10.80 28.52 -16.34
CA GLU A 44 9.36 28.53 -16.03
C GLU A 44 8.83 27.12 -15.76
N VAL A 45 9.20 26.13 -16.58
CA VAL A 45 8.77 24.74 -16.40
C VAL A 45 9.41 24.11 -15.17
N SER A 46 10.69 24.39 -14.88
CA SER A 46 11.34 23.88 -13.67
C SER A 46 10.69 24.44 -12.41
N GLU A 47 10.35 25.73 -12.39
CA GLU A 47 9.69 26.35 -11.24
C GLU A 47 8.27 25.76 -11.04
N ARG A 48 7.53 25.53 -12.13
CA ARG A 48 6.21 24.88 -12.06
C ARG A 48 6.32 23.44 -11.58
N ALA A 49 7.32 22.68 -12.04
CA ALA A 49 7.53 21.30 -11.65
C ALA A 49 7.90 21.19 -10.16
N GLU A 50 8.74 22.10 -9.67
CA GLU A 50 9.13 22.17 -8.26
C GLU A 50 7.93 22.51 -7.36
N ARG A 51 7.14 23.53 -7.72
CA ARG A 51 5.90 23.87 -7.01
C ARG A 51 4.90 22.72 -6.98
N LEU A 52 4.76 22.00 -8.10
CA LEU A 52 3.84 20.87 -8.19
C LEU A 52 4.32 19.70 -7.33
N ASN A 53 5.62 19.40 -7.33
CA ASN A 53 6.20 18.38 -6.47
C ASN A 53 6.03 18.72 -4.98
N GLU A 54 6.29 19.95 -4.57
CA GLU A 54 6.08 20.37 -3.18
C GLU A 54 4.61 20.22 -2.74
N GLN A 55 3.65 20.58 -3.59
CA GLN A 55 2.23 20.38 -3.29
C GLN A 55 1.89 18.89 -3.16
N THR A 56 2.44 18.06 -4.05
CA THR A 56 2.19 16.61 -4.03
C THR A 56 2.78 15.97 -2.78
N GLU A 57 3.95 16.44 -2.33
CA GLU A 57 4.60 15.97 -1.11
C GLU A 57 3.83 16.38 0.14
N ARG A 58 3.42 17.66 0.24
CA ARG A 58 2.60 18.16 1.35
C ARG A 58 1.25 17.44 1.45
N LEU A 59 0.58 17.17 0.33
CA LEU A 59 -0.67 16.41 0.32
C LEU A 59 -0.44 14.96 0.77
N LYS A 60 0.65 14.31 0.33
CA LYS A 60 1.00 12.95 0.77
C LYS A 60 1.28 12.90 2.28
N GLU A 61 1.96 13.90 2.83
CA GLU A 61 2.22 13.98 4.27
C GLU A 61 0.94 14.17 5.08
N GLN A 62 0.04 15.06 4.63
CA GLN A 62 -1.24 15.30 5.28
C GLN A 62 -2.13 14.06 5.27
N VAL A 63 -2.25 13.39 4.13
CA VAL A 63 -3.02 12.13 4.00
C VAL A 63 -2.42 11.04 4.88
N LYS A 64 -1.09 10.90 4.93
CA LYS A 64 -0.43 9.93 5.84
C LYS A 64 -0.72 10.24 7.30
N ALA A 65 -0.67 11.51 7.70
CA ALA A 65 -0.94 11.93 9.08
C ALA A 65 -2.39 11.68 9.47
N GLU A 66 -3.36 12.02 8.62
CA GLU A 66 -4.78 11.73 8.84
C GLU A 66 -5.07 10.23 8.88
N THR A 67 -4.50 9.47 7.94
CA THR A 67 -4.66 8.01 7.90
C THR A 67 -4.15 7.36 9.17
N THR A 68 -2.98 7.80 9.68
CA THR A 68 -2.39 7.27 10.93
C THR A 68 -3.24 7.59 12.15
N ARG A 69 -3.90 8.75 12.17
CA ARG A 69 -4.74 9.20 13.29
C ARG A 69 -6.07 8.44 13.32
N THR A 70 -6.72 8.29 12.17
CA THR A 70 -7.94 7.50 12.02
C THR A 70 -7.67 6.01 12.30
N LEU A 71 -6.52 5.47 11.89
CA LEU A 71 -6.10 4.11 12.26
C LEU A 71 -5.98 3.92 13.77
N ASN A 72 -5.30 4.82 14.46
CA ASN A 72 -5.13 4.72 15.91
C ASN A 72 -6.46 4.81 16.67
N ASP A 73 -7.39 5.64 16.19
CA ASP A 73 -8.73 5.75 16.80
C ASP A 73 -9.61 4.52 16.55
N LEU A 74 -9.40 3.76 15.45
CA LEU A 74 -10.08 2.49 15.21
C LEU A 74 -9.38 1.29 15.89
N ILE A 75 -8.06 1.33 16.08
CA ILE A 75 -7.30 0.30 16.79
C ILE A 75 -7.66 0.29 18.29
N LYS A 76 -7.86 1.46 18.90
CA LYS A 76 -8.18 1.62 20.32
C LYS A 76 -9.40 0.80 20.79
N PRO A 77 -10.59 0.88 20.14
CA PRO A 77 -11.75 0.10 20.55
C PRO A 77 -11.62 -1.39 20.24
N SER A 78 -10.85 -1.77 19.22
CA SER A 78 -10.60 -3.18 18.88
C SER A 78 -9.69 -3.85 19.91
N ALA A 79 -8.57 -3.22 20.25
CA ALA A 79 -7.63 -3.71 21.25
C ALA A 79 -8.32 -3.83 22.63
N ALA A 80 -9.17 -2.89 23.01
CA ALA A 80 -9.93 -2.95 24.25
C ALA A 80 -10.95 -4.10 24.31
N LYS A 81 -11.49 -4.56 23.16
CA LYS A 81 -12.39 -5.72 23.10
C LYS A 81 -11.59 -7.03 23.15
N ALA A 82 -10.49 -7.11 22.39
CA ALA A 82 -9.60 -8.26 22.42
C ALA A 82 -9.00 -8.47 23.83
N PHE A 83 -8.59 -7.40 24.51
CA PHE A 83 -8.05 -7.46 25.86
C PHE A 83 -9.09 -7.94 26.88
N ARG A 84 -10.34 -7.47 26.78
CA ARG A 84 -11.45 -7.97 27.62
C ARG A 84 -11.75 -9.44 27.37
N PHE A 85 -11.73 -9.88 26.12
CA PHE A 85 -11.92 -11.29 25.78
C PHE A 85 -10.80 -12.17 26.34
N MET A 86 -9.54 -11.73 26.20
CA MET A 86 -8.38 -12.43 26.76
C MET A 86 -8.44 -12.51 28.29
N TRP A 87 -8.86 -11.43 28.97
CA TRP A 87 -9.04 -11.44 30.41
C TRP A 87 -10.15 -12.39 30.87
N ALA A 88 -11.30 -12.39 30.18
CA ALA A 88 -12.40 -13.31 30.46
C ALA A 88 -12.00 -14.78 30.25
N TYR A 89 -11.23 -15.07 29.19
CA TYR A 89 -10.69 -16.39 28.93
C TYR A 89 -9.73 -16.85 30.04
N CYS A 90 -8.77 -16.00 30.43
CA CYS A 90 -7.86 -16.30 31.55
C CYS A 90 -8.63 -16.53 32.85
N ALA A 91 -9.68 -15.76 33.14
CA ALA A 91 -10.52 -15.96 34.32
C ALA A 91 -11.27 -17.31 34.27
N ALA A 92 -11.80 -17.70 33.11
CA ALA A 92 -12.49 -18.99 32.94
C ALA A 92 -11.54 -20.18 33.13
N VAL A 93 -10.34 -20.13 32.54
CA VAL A 93 -9.31 -21.17 32.71
C VAL A 93 -8.84 -21.24 34.16
N PHE A 94 -8.63 -20.09 34.80
CA PHE A 94 -8.28 -20.01 36.21
C PHE A 94 -9.34 -20.64 37.10
N LEU A 95 -10.63 -20.38 36.85
CA LEU A 95 -11.75 -20.98 37.57
C LEU A 95 -11.80 -22.51 37.39
N LEU A 96 -11.58 -23.01 36.17
CA LEU A 96 -11.50 -24.45 35.88
C LEU A 96 -10.36 -25.13 36.65
N LEU A 97 -9.18 -24.52 36.66
CA LEU A 97 -8.03 -25.00 37.43
C LEU A 97 -8.31 -25.00 38.93
N LEU A 98 -9.02 -23.98 39.43
CA LEU A 98 -9.39 -23.88 40.84
C LEU A 98 -10.41 -24.96 41.24
N LEU A 99 -11.41 -25.24 40.39
CA LEU A 99 -12.39 -26.31 40.62
C LEU A 99 -11.73 -27.70 40.62
N HIS A 100 -10.81 -27.93 39.69
CA HIS A 100 -10.05 -29.19 39.60
C HIS A 100 -9.11 -29.37 40.81
N GLY A 101 -8.34 -28.33 41.15
CA GLY A 101 -7.37 -28.36 42.25
C GLY A 101 -8.01 -28.51 43.63
N PHE A 102 -9.18 -27.91 43.87
CA PHE A 102 -9.90 -28.05 45.13
C PHE A 102 -10.73 -29.34 45.23
N LYS A 103 -10.77 -30.18 44.18
CA LYS A 103 -11.72 -31.32 44.06
C LYS A 103 -13.16 -30.92 44.42
N ALA A 104 -13.49 -29.65 44.21
CA ALA A 104 -14.81 -29.14 44.53
C ALA A 104 -15.83 -29.86 43.62
N PHE A 105 -16.97 -30.27 44.18
CA PHE A 105 -18.04 -30.98 43.46
C PHE A 105 -17.72 -32.39 42.91
N GLY A 106 -16.60 -33.02 43.31
CA GLY A 106 -16.28 -34.38 42.82
C GLY A 106 -15.88 -34.41 41.33
N PHE A 107 -15.48 -33.24 40.80
CA PHE A 107 -15.10 -33.07 39.41
C PHE A 107 -13.69 -33.64 39.18
N SER A 108 -13.62 -34.94 38.88
CA SER A 108 -12.38 -35.64 38.56
C SER A 108 -12.31 -35.88 37.05
N LEU A 109 -11.87 -34.88 36.29
CA LEU A 109 -11.52 -35.10 34.88
C LEU A 109 -10.07 -35.61 34.79
N PRO A 110 -9.80 -36.60 33.92
CA PRO A 110 -8.43 -36.98 33.59
C PRO A 110 -7.66 -35.77 33.06
N ASP A 111 -6.44 -35.57 33.57
CA ASP A 111 -5.61 -34.41 33.23
C ASP A 111 -5.36 -34.28 31.73
N ASP A 112 -5.28 -35.41 31.01
CA ASP A 112 -5.18 -35.44 29.55
C ASP A 112 -6.39 -34.80 28.87
N VAL A 113 -7.61 -35.07 29.36
CA VAL A 113 -8.85 -34.51 28.80
C VAL A 113 -8.93 -33.02 29.10
N LEU A 114 -8.52 -32.60 30.30
CA LEU A 114 -8.50 -31.18 30.67
C LEU A 114 -7.48 -30.41 29.83
N ALA A 115 -6.27 -30.95 29.67
CA ALA A 115 -5.23 -30.37 28.83
C ALA A 115 -5.65 -30.30 27.36
N PHE A 116 -6.31 -31.34 26.85
CA PHE A 116 -6.81 -31.35 25.48
C PHE A 116 -7.96 -30.36 25.27
N LEU A 117 -8.89 -30.27 26.22
CA LEU A 117 -10.03 -29.34 26.17
C LEU A 117 -9.56 -27.88 26.25
N VAL A 118 -8.67 -27.56 27.18
CA VAL A 118 -8.09 -26.21 27.31
C VAL A 118 -7.17 -25.89 26.14
N GLY A 119 -6.35 -26.85 25.68
CA GLY A 119 -5.43 -26.65 24.56
C GLY A 119 -6.17 -26.38 23.25
N SER A 120 -7.14 -27.21 22.89
CA SER A 120 -7.92 -27.05 21.64
C SER A 120 -8.77 -25.76 21.63
N THR A 121 -9.35 -25.40 22.76
CA THR A 121 -10.10 -24.13 22.91
C THR A 121 -9.16 -22.91 22.92
N ALA A 122 -7.98 -23.01 23.55
CA ALA A 122 -6.95 -21.96 23.50
C ALA A 122 -6.50 -21.70 22.08
N THR A 123 -6.17 -22.75 21.33
CA THR A 123 -5.67 -22.62 19.95
C THR A 123 -6.72 -22.03 19.03
N THR A 124 -7.99 -22.43 19.16
CA THR A 124 -9.08 -21.86 18.36
C THR A 124 -9.35 -20.40 18.71
N VAL A 125 -9.37 -20.04 19.99
CA VAL A 125 -9.49 -18.64 20.44
C VAL A 125 -8.32 -17.79 19.96
N LEU A 126 -7.08 -18.26 20.11
CA LEU A 126 -5.88 -17.55 19.64
C LEU A 126 -5.87 -17.41 18.13
N GLY A 127 -6.31 -18.44 17.39
CA GLY A 127 -6.45 -18.39 15.94
C GLY A 127 -7.49 -17.35 15.50
N LEU A 128 -8.65 -17.32 16.15
CA LEU A 128 -9.72 -16.36 15.86
C LEU A 128 -9.29 -14.93 16.19
N VAL A 129 -8.72 -14.70 17.39
CA VAL A 129 -8.20 -13.39 17.79
C VAL A 129 -7.05 -12.96 16.87
N GLY A 130 -6.15 -13.87 16.54
CA GLY A 130 -5.07 -13.63 15.57
C GLY A 130 -5.61 -13.17 14.23
N MET A 131 -6.59 -13.88 13.67
CA MET A 131 -7.24 -13.51 12.41
C MET A 131 -7.97 -12.16 12.49
N VAL A 132 -8.65 -11.87 13.59
CA VAL A 132 -9.34 -10.58 13.81
C VAL A 132 -8.34 -9.44 13.91
N LEU A 133 -7.25 -9.61 14.65
CA LEU A 133 -6.19 -8.61 14.74
C LEU A 133 -5.53 -8.42 13.36
N THR A 134 -5.17 -9.49 12.67
CA THR A 134 -4.61 -9.43 11.31
C THR A 134 -5.57 -8.72 10.35
N GLY A 135 -6.88 -9.03 10.37
CA GLY A 135 -7.89 -8.39 9.52
C GLY A 135 -8.02 -6.89 9.80
N ILE A 136 -7.94 -6.47 11.06
CA ILE A 136 -8.02 -5.05 11.45
C ILE A 136 -6.72 -4.31 11.13
N PHE A 137 -5.55 -4.92 11.34
CA PHE A 137 -4.26 -4.28 11.11
C PHE A 137 -3.84 -4.25 9.61
N ILE A 138 -4.24 -5.23 8.81
CA ILE A 138 -3.96 -5.27 7.36
C ILE A 138 -5.06 -4.58 6.55
N GLY A 139 -6.33 -4.67 6.94
CA GLY A 139 -7.42 -3.92 6.30
C GLY A 139 -7.27 -2.41 6.45
N ALA A 140 -6.53 -1.96 7.47
CA ALA A 140 -6.21 -0.58 7.73
C ALA A 140 -5.01 -0.03 6.91
N ARG A 141 -4.24 -0.91 6.23
CA ARG A 141 -3.01 -0.53 5.51
C ARG A 141 -3.13 -0.50 3.99
N LYS A 142 -4.33 -0.73 3.44
CA LYS A 142 -4.59 -0.71 2.00
C LYS A 142 -5.46 0.47 1.59
#